data_AF-A0A924J6U4-F1
#
_entry.id   AF-A0A924J6U4-F1
#
_cell.length_a   1.000
_cell.length_b   1.000
_cell.length_c   1.000
_cell.angle_alpha   90.00
_cell.angle_beta   90.00
_cell.angle_gamma   90.00
#
_symmetry.space_group_name_H-M   'P 1'
#
loop_
_entity.id
_entity.type
_entity.pdbx_description
1 polymer ?
#
loop_
_entity_poly.entity_id
_entity_poly.type
_entity_poly.pdbx_seq_one_letter_code
_entity_poly.pdbx_strand_id
1 'polypeptide(L)'
;MVNFTTVPTRLFAALSFSVLAAASTAPTLQAQTTTVTFNSLTESSPGSGTRYVGNCYTESGFRFTAVGLPCTGTPSENAFVAGGPNSPVFGGGTTPSLLLNSPIATLINVNRVDGAFFTFSSIQLAPFDGARTTVVFTGMRVGGNVSRTVTLGGTQMGFMSFSFADLFTNISAVQIAATNEFGEPLVKFDNFEAMAPSLGVIPEPQTYLLMASGMFGIAVIAIRRRTRS
;
A
#
# COMPACT_ATOMS: atom_id res chain seq x y z
N MET A 1 87.23 -26.27 30.49
CA MET A 1 86.84 -26.33 29.05
C MET A 1 85.38 -25.92 28.97
N VAL A 2 85.13 -24.69 28.54
CA VAL A 2 83.78 -24.09 28.47
C VAL A 2 83.34 -24.15 27.02
N ASN A 3 82.23 -24.84 26.76
CA ASN A 3 81.66 -25.00 25.44
C ASN A 3 80.48 -24.04 25.26
N PHE A 4 80.46 -23.35 24.12
CA PHE A 4 79.36 -22.48 23.68
C PHE A 4 78.10 -23.31 23.43
N THR A 5 76.96 -22.87 23.97
CA THR A 5 75.64 -23.33 23.51
C THR A 5 74.75 -22.16 23.15
N THR A 6 74.55 -22.06 21.84
CA THR A 6 73.49 -21.45 21.05
C THR A 6 72.13 -21.22 21.74
N VAL A 7 71.60 -20.02 21.55
CA VAL A 7 70.20 -19.63 21.77
C VAL A 7 69.36 -20.11 20.57
N PRO A 8 68.20 -20.77 20.78
CA PRO A 8 67.18 -20.85 19.75
C PRO A 8 66.02 -19.89 20.04
N THR A 9 65.88 -18.97 19.08
CA THR A 9 64.69 -18.21 18.70
C THR A 9 63.42 -19.08 18.63
N ARG A 10 62.34 -18.69 19.32
CA ARG A 10 60.94 -18.97 18.94
C ARG A 10 60.07 -17.75 19.32
N LEU A 11 59.83 -16.87 18.35
CA LEU A 11 58.63 -16.81 17.50
C LEU A 11 57.46 -16.11 18.20
N PHE A 12 57.34 -14.82 17.86
CA PHE A 12 56.13 -14.02 17.93
C PHE A 12 54.95 -14.76 17.28
N ALA A 13 53.80 -14.78 17.96
CA ALA A 13 52.50 -14.89 17.31
C ALA A 13 51.49 -14.08 18.11
N ALA A 14 51.46 -12.77 17.85
CA ALA A 14 50.35 -11.92 18.21
C ALA A 14 49.13 -12.36 17.38
N LEU A 15 48.12 -12.92 18.05
CA LEU A 15 46.82 -13.20 17.46
C LEU A 15 46.01 -11.90 17.45
N SER A 16 46.21 -11.09 16.42
CA SER A 16 45.31 -10.01 16.03
C SER A 16 44.00 -10.61 15.53
N PHE A 17 42.97 -10.63 16.38
CA PHE A 17 41.60 -10.88 15.96
C PHE A 17 41.04 -9.60 15.33
N SER A 18 41.15 -9.51 14.00
CA SER A 18 40.43 -8.51 13.22
C SER A 18 38.93 -8.85 13.27
N VAL A 19 38.17 -8.16 14.11
CA VAL A 19 36.70 -8.17 14.06
C VAL A 19 36.31 -7.42 12.78
N LEU A 20 36.08 -8.17 11.71
CA LEU A 20 35.46 -7.64 10.50
C LEU A 20 33.98 -7.39 10.85
N ALA A 21 33.68 -6.19 11.32
CA ALA A 21 32.31 -5.73 11.46
C ALA A 21 31.70 -5.68 10.06
N ALA A 22 30.95 -6.73 9.70
CA ALA A 22 30.14 -6.73 8.51
C ALA A 22 29.13 -5.59 8.65
N ALA A 23 29.36 -4.49 7.94
CA ALA A 23 28.41 -3.41 7.78
C ALA A 23 27.17 -4.01 7.10
N SER A 24 26.18 -4.40 7.90
CA SER A 24 24.89 -4.83 7.38
C SER A 24 24.22 -3.61 6.78
N THR A 25 24.16 -3.57 5.45
CA THR A 25 23.32 -2.64 4.70
C THR A 25 21.87 -2.93 5.08
N ALA A 26 21.32 -2.17 6.03
CA ALA A 26 19.89 -2.19 6.27
C ALA A 26 19.19 -1.80 4.97
N PRO A 27 18.17 -2.55 4.52
CA PRO A 27 17.41 -2.14 3.34
C PRO A 27 16.78 -0.79 3.62
N THR A 28 17.04 0.18 2.75
CA THR A 28 16.31 1.45 2.76
C THR A 28 14.86 1.15 2.40
N LEU A 29 13.95 1.32 3.35
CA LEU A 29 12.50 1.30 3.10
C LEU A 29 12.19 2.43 2.11
N GLN A 30 12.11 2.11 0.82
CA GLN A 30 11.61 3.03 -0.19
C GLN A 30 10.09 3.05 -0.11
N ALA A 31 9.52 4.26 -0.02
CA ALA A 31 8.10 4.45 -0.21
C ALA A 31 7.75 4.05 -1.64
N GLN A 32 6.77 3.17 -1.79
CA GLN A 32 6.30 2.71 -3.09
C GLN A 32 4.98 3.41 -3.42
N THR A 33 4.95 4.10 -4.56
CA THR A 33 3.71 4.61 -5.14
C THR A 33 2.91 3.45 -5.71
N THR A 34 1.64 3.38 -5.34
CA THR A 34 0.67 2.41 -5.81
C THR A 34 -0.48 3.15 -6.47
N THR A 35 -0.83 2.76 -7.69
CA THR A 35 -2.00 3.29 -8.40
C THR A 35 -3.05 2.20 -8.52
N VAL A 36 -4.26 2.48 -8.05
CA VAL A 36 -5.44 1.62 -8.25
C VAL A 36 -6.14 2.08 -9.53
N THR A 37 -6.39 1.14 -10.44
CA THR A 37 -6.87 1.43 -11.81
C THR A 37 -8.11 0.65 -12.21
N PHE A 38 -8.63 -0.20 -11.32
CA PHE A 38 -9.82 -1.02 -11.50
C PHE A 38 -9.78 -1.97 -12.72
N ASN A 39 -8.62 -2.10 -13.35
CA ASN A 39 -8.39 -2.91 -14.55
C ASN A 39 -8.58 -4.41 -14.33
N SER A 40 -8.54 -4.85 -13.07
CA SER A 40 -8.74 -6.26 -12.71
C SER A 40 -10.21 -6.69 -12.70
N LEU A 41 -11.15 -5.72 -12.73
CA LEU A 41 -12.57 -6.01 -12.76
C LEU A 41 -12.98 -6.63 -14.10
N THR A 42 -13.70 -7.74 -14.05
CA THR A 42 -14.26 -8.42 -15.22
C THR A 42 -15.73 -8.03 -15.45
N GLU A 43 -16.19 -8.12 -16.70
CA GLU A 43 -17.58 -7.82 -17.06
C GLU A 43 -18.54 -8.83 -16.42
N SER A 44 -19.69 -8.33 -15.96
CA SER A 44 -20.74 -9.20 -15.40
C SER A 44 -21.42 -10.05 -16.48
N SER A 45 -21.42 -9.57 -17.72
CA SER A 45 -21.80 -10.32 -18.92
C SER A 45 -20.90 -9.88 -20.07
N PRO A 46 -20.37 -10.81 -20.89
CA PRO A 46 -19.56 -10.46 -22.05
C PRO A 46 -20.26 -9.45 -22.96
N GLY A 47 -19.56 -8.36 -23.29
CA GLY A 47 -20.04 -7.31 -24.19
C GLY A 47 -20.90 -6.23 -23.52
N SER A 48 -21.22 -6.36 -22.24
CA SER A 48 -22.01 -5.34 -21.51
C SER A 48 -21.23 -4.08 -21.18
N GLY A 49 -19.89 -4.15 -21.19
CA GLY A 49 -19.00 -3.05 -20.77
C GLY A 49 -19.07 -2.70 -19.29
N THR A 50 -20.04 -3.26 -18.55
CA THR A 50 -20.44 -2.86 -17.20
C THR A 50 -20.18 -4.01 -16.23
N ARG A 51 -19.72 -3.64 -15.03
CA ARG A 51 -19.24 -4.54 -14.00
C ARG A 51 -19.91 -4.15 -12.70
N TYR A 52 -20.57 -5.11 -12.10
CA TYR A 52 -21.19 -4.98 -10.81
C TYR A 52 -20.22 -5.44 -9.74
N VAL A 53 -19.91 -4.55 -8.80
CA VAL A 53 -18.90 -4.76 -7.77
C VAL A 53 -19.59 -4.73 -6.42
N GLY A 54 -19.28 -5.71 -5.58
CA GLY A 54 -19.86 -5.84 -4.25
C GLY A 54 -19.56 -4.63 -3.36
N ASN A 55 -20.29 -4.49 -2.25
CA ASN A 55 -20.23 -3.35 -1.33
C ASN A 55 -18.83 -3.04 -0.78
N CYS A 56 -17.94 -4.04 -0.82
CA CYS A 56 -16.54 -3.90 -0.45
C CYS A 56 -15.67 -4.52 -1.55
N TYR A 57 -14.74 -3.73 -2.06
CA TYR A 57 -13.85 -4.10 -3.16
C TYR A 57 -12.40 -3.95 -2.73
N THR A 58 -11.52 -4.82 -3.23
CA THR A 58 -10.10 -4.81 -2.86
C THR A 58 -9.23 -4.87 -4.10
N GLU A 59 -8.30 -3.93 -4.25
CA GLU A 59 -7.33 -3.91 -5.34
C GLU A 59 -6.03 -3.24 -4.89
N SER A 60 -4.89 -3.75 -5.36
CA SER A 60 -3.56 -3.19 -5.09
C SER A 60 -3.26 -2.91 -3.61
N GLY A 61 -3.79 -3.73 -2.71
CA GLY A 61 -3.59 -3.59 -1.26
C GLY A 61 -4.50 -2.56 -0.57
N PHE A 62 -5.44 -1.96 -1.30
CA PHE A 62 -6.45 -1.04 -0.76
C PHE A 62 -7.85 -1.66 -0.81
N ARG A 63 -8.65 -1.37 0.20
CA ARG A 63 -10.05 -1.77 0.30
C ARG A 63 -10.94 -0.54 0.18
N PHE A 64 -11.88 -0.59 -0.75
CA PHE A 64 -12.94 0.40 -0.97
C PHE A 64 -14.23 -0.14 -0.35
N THR A 65 -14.84 0.61 0.55
CA THR A 65 -16.04 0.20 1.30
C THR A 65 -17.14 1.22 1.10
N ALA A 66 -18.29 0.78 0.59
CA ALA A 66 -19.51 1.58 0.58
C ALA A 66 -20.09 1.63 2.01
N VAL A 67 -19.88 2.75 2.70
CA VAL A 67 -20.26 2.88 4.11
C VAL A 67 -21.77 2.95 4.23
N GLY A 68 -22.33 2.17 5.16
CA GLY A 68 -23.79 2.01 5.32
C GLY A 68 -24.30 0.68 4.75
N LEU A 69 -23.46 -0.09 4.06
CA LEU A 69 -23.77 -1.41 3.56
C LEU A 69 -22.82 -2.46 4.14
N PRO A 70 -23.30 -3.69 4.42
CA PRO A 70 -22.43 -4.76 4.91
C PRO A 70 -21.50 -5.24 3.81
N CYS A 71 -20.27 -5.61 4.18
CA CYS A 71 -19.33 -6.29 3.28
C CYS A 71 -19.67 -7.76 3.01
N THR A 72 -20.82 -8.23 3.53
CA THR A 72 -21.32 -9.60 3.42
C THR A 72 -22.68 -9.55 2.72
N GLY A 73 -22.82 -10.17 1.55
CA GLY A 73 -24.07 -10.17 0.79
C GLY A 73 -23.90 -10.74 -0.62
N THR A 74 -25.01 -11.14 -1.25
CA THR A 74 -25.00 -11.58 -2.65
C THR A 74 -24.62 -10.41 -3.58
N PRO A 75 -23.96 -10.66 -4.73
CA PRO A 75 -23.63 -9.65 -5.76
C PRO A 75 -24.83 -8.94 -6.42
N SER A 76 -26.01 -8.97 -5.80
CA SER A 76 -27.23 -8.29 -6.24
C SER A 76 -27.38 -6.90 -5.59
N GLU A 77 -26.55 -6.54 -4.62
CA GLU A 77 -26.62 -5.26 -3.86
C GLU A 77 -25.60 -4.21 -4.32
N ASN A 78 -25.05 -4.38 -5.52
CA ASN A 78 -23.90 -3.68 -6.12
C ASN A 78 -23.82 -2.18 -5.84
N ALA A 79 -23.26 -1.82 -4.67
CA ALA A 79 -23.02 -0.45 -4.31
C ALA A 79 -22.01 0.21 -5.23
N PHE A 80 -21.13 -0.59 -5.85
CA PHE A 80 -20.19 -0.11 -6.84
C PHE A 80 -20.55 -0.65 -8.23
N VAL A 81 -20.46 0.23 -9.21
CA VAL A 81 -20.49 -0.13 -10.62
C VAL A 81 -19.17 0.30 -11.22
N ALA A 82 -18.57 -0.54 -12.04
CA ALA A 82 -17.46 -0.15 -12.89
C ALA A 82 -17.81 -0.30 -14.36
N GLY A 83 -17.26 0.55 -15.21
CA GLY A 83 -17.53 0.51 -16.65
C GLY A 83 -16.31 0.84 -17.48
N GLY A 84 -16.13 0.12 -18.58
CA GLY A 84 -15.10 0.39 -19.59
C GLY A 84 -15.69 0.99 -20.87
N PRO A 85 -14.97 0.91 -22.02
CA PRO A 85 -15.31 1.68 -23.21
C PRO A 85 -16.61 1.28 -23.93
N ASN A 86 -17.23 0.18 -23.51
CA ASN A 86 -18.52 -0.26 -24.04
C ASN A 86 -19.68 -0.03 -23.04
N SER A 87 -19.41 0.54 -21.85
CA SER A 87 -20.45 0.74 -20.85
C SER A 87 -21.34 1.95 -21.20
N PRO A 88 -22.67 1.76 -21.32
CA PRO A 88 -23.59 2.87 -21.54
C PRO A 88 -23.64 3.84 -20.35
N VAL A 89 -23.30 3.37 -19.13
CA VAL A 89 -23.30 4.15 -17.89
C VAL A 89 -22.07 5.06 -17.79
N PHE A 90 -20.96 4.68 -18.41
CA PHE A 90 -19.70 5.42 -18.35
C PHE A 90 -19.37 6.19 -19.63
N GLY A 91 -20.25 6.13 -20.65
CA GLY A 91 -20.10 6.90 -21.89
C GLY A 91 -18.90 6.48 -22.73
N GLY A 92 -18.45 5.24 -22.60
CA GLY A 92 -17.38 4.67 -23.42
C GLY A 92 -15.94 5.09 -23.09
N GLY A 93 -15.64 5.41 -21.82
CA GLY A 93 -14.27 5.66 -21.35
C GLY A 93 -13.34 4.44 -21.49
N THR A 94 -12.08 4.64 -21.88
CA THR A 94 -11.13 3.57 -22.24
C THR A 94 -10.65 2.71 -21.05
N THR A 95 -10.74 3.22 -19.82
CA THR A 95 -10.34 2.50 -18.60
C THR A 95 -11.55 2.20 -17.70
N PRO A 96 -11.58 1.03 -17.03
CA PRO A 96 -12.57 0.77 -15.98
C PRO A 96 -12.45 1.82 -14.88
N SER A 97 -13.55 2.49 -14.57
CA SER A 97 -13.62 3.42 -13.44
C SER A 97 -14.73 3.00 -12.51
N LEU A 98 -14.61 3.33 -11.22
CA LEU A 98 -15.56 2.92 -10.20
C LEU A 98 -16.55 4.06 -9.90
N LEU A 99 -17.81 3.72 -9.69
CA LEU A 99 -18.91 4.61 -9.34
C LEU A 99 -19.59 4.05 -8.09
N LEU A 100 -19.80 4.87 -7.07
CA LEU A 100 -20.73 4.52 -5.99
C LEU A 100 -22.16 4.74 -6.50
N ASN A 101 -22.91 3.66 -6.68
CA ASN A 101 -24.26 3.62 -7.22
C ASN A 101 -25.24 3.05 -6.18
N SER A 102 -25.29 3.66 -5.00
CA SER A 102 -26.25 3.28 -3.97
C SER A 102 -26.79 4.52 -3.27
N PRO A 103 -28.13 4.63 -3.12
CA PRO A 103 -28.73 5.71 -2.34
C PRO A 103 -28.56 5.52 -0.83
N ILE A 104 -28.17 4.31 -0.39
CA ILE A 104 -27.98 3.98 1.04
C ILE A 104 -26.56 4.33 1.48
N ALA A 105 -25.57 4.13 0.60
CA ALA A 105 -24.19 4.46 0.91
C ALA A 105 -23.89 5.92 0.55
N THR A 106 -23.59 6.74 1.56
CA THR A 106 -23.35 8.18 1.39
C THR A 106 -21.89 8.54 1.17
N LEU A 107 -20.97 7.61 1.46
CA LEU A 107 -19.54 7.80 1.28
C LEU A 107 -18.80 6.48 1.07
N ILE A 108 -17.62 6.60 0.49
CA ILE A 108 -16.66 5.52 0.29
C ILE A 108 -15.58 5.66 1.35
N ASN A 109 -15.29 4.60 2.10
CA ASN A 109 -14.12 4.55 2.95
C ASN A 109 -13.03 3.71 2.28
N VAL A 110 -11.83 4.29 2.13
CA VAL A 110 -10.68 3.64 1.51
C VAL A 110 -9.56 3.52 2.52
N ASN A 111 -9.16 2.29 2.84
CA ASN A 111 -8.06 1.99 3.76
C ASN A 111 -7.15 0.90 3.20
N ARG A 112 -5.94 0.78 3.72
CA ARG A 112 -5.07 -0.35 3.39
C ARG A 112 -5.58 -1.63 4.02
N VAL A 113 -5.43 -2.74 3.31
CA VAL A 113 -5.83 -4.08 3.78
C VAL A 113 -4.95 -4.55 4.93
N ASP A 114 -3.68 -4.15 4.95
CA ASP A 114 -2.73 -4.44 6.03
C ASP A 114 -2.88 -3.52 7.25
N GLY A 115 -3.80 -2.54 7.20
CA GLY A 115 -4.02 -1.57 8.27
C GLY A 115 -2.91 -0.52 8.42
N ALA A 116 -1.91 -0.50 7.55
CA ALA A 116 -0.84 0.49 7.61
C ALA A 116 -1.33 1.89 7.22
N PHE A 117 -0.63 2.91 7.72
CA PHE A 117 -0.83 4.29 7.28
C PHE A 117 -0.28 4.48 5.86
N PHE A 118 -0.87 5.43 5.14
CA PHE A 118 -0.45 5.78 3.78
C PHE A 118 -0.57 7.29 3.53
N THR A 119 0.01 7.72 2.43
CA THR A 119 -0.17 9.06 1.88
C THR A 119 -1.06 8.96 0.65
N PHE A 120 -2.16 9.71 0.62
CA PHE A 120 -3.04 9.81 -0.54
C PHE A 120 -2.66 11.03 -1.38
N SER A 121 -2.15 10.81 -2.59
CA SER A 121 -1.51 11.86 -3.39
C SER A 121 -2.43 12.44 -4.45
N SER A 122 -3.17 11.60 -5.17
CA SER A 122 -4.03 12.04 -6.25
C SER A 122 -5.16 11.05 -6.57
N ILE A 123 -6.17 11.55 -7.27
CA ILE A 123 -7.27 10.75 -7.82
C ILE A 123 -7.80 11.42 -9.08
N GLN A 124 -8.29 10.62 -10.02
CA GLN A 124 -9.04 11.15 -11.16
C GLN A 124 -10.53 11.04 -10.90
N LEU A 125 -11.27 12.12 -11.15
CA LEU A 125 -12.72 12.19 -10.95
C LEU A 125 -13.42 12.67 -12.21
N ALA A 126 -14.62 12.14 -12.46
CA ALA A 126 -15.52 12.61 -13.50
C ALA A 126 -16.95 12.69 -12.95
N PRO A 127 -17.74 13.72 -13.34
CA PRO A 127 -19.14 13.79 -12.95
C PRO A 127 -19.93 12.64 -13.58
N PHE A 128 -20.94 12.17 -12.86
CA PHE A 128 -21.92 11.26 -13.43
C PHE A 128 -22.89 12.04 -14.31
N ASP A 129 -23.09 11.57 -15.56
CA ASP A 129 -23.99 12.16 -16.56
C ASP A 129 -23.85 13.70 -16.76
N GLY A 130 -22.63 14.22 -16.58
CA GLY A 130 -22.37 15.66 -16.69
C GLY A 130 -22.98 16.52 -15.59
N ALA A 131 -23.52 15.93 -14.52
CA ALA A 131 -24.08 16.65 -13.39
C ALA A 131 -22.99 17.36 -12.59
N ARG A 132 -23.22 18.62 -12.20
CA ARG A 132 -22.29 19.32 -11.30
C ARG A 132 -22.20 18.53 -10.00
N THR A 133 -20.97 18.22 -9.57
CA THR A 133 -20.73 17.33 -8.42
C THR A 133 -19.70 17.92 -7.47
N THR A 134 -20.04 17.99 -6.19
CA THR A 134 -19.08 18.33 -5.12
C THR A 134 -18.59 17.05 -4.47
N VAL A 135 -17.27 16.94 -4.30
CA VAL A 135 -16.63 15.79 -3.66
C VAL A 135 -15.83 16.28 -2.47
N VAL A 136 -16.09 15.69 -1.31
CA VAL A 136 -15.39 15.94 -0.05
C VAL A 136 -14.53 14.75 0.29
N PHE A 137 -13.23 14.99 0.38
CA PHE A 137 -12.23 14.04 0.85
C PHE A 137 -11.95 14.32 2.32
N THR A 138 -11.96 13.29 3.16
CA THR A 138 -11.61 13.39 4.58
C THR A 138 -10.60 12.30 4.95
N GLY A 139 -9.36 12.68 5.24
CA GLY A 139 -8.30 11.79 5.69
C GLY A 139 -8.30 11.66 7.22
N MET A 140 -8.33 10.42 7.70
CA MET A 140 -8.24 10.11 9.12
C MET A 140 -6.76 9.97 9.50
N ARG A 141 -6.25 10.87 10.34
CA ARG A 141 -4.86 10.83 10.85
C ARG A 141 -4.83 10.94 12.36
N VAL A 142 -3.74 10.49 12.95
CA VAL A 142 -3.45 10.70 14.37
C VAL A 142 -3.32 12.21 14.61
N GLY A 143 -4.08 12.75 15.56
CA GLY A 143 -4.11 14.19 15.86
C GLY A 143 -5.25 14.98 15.19
N GLY A 144 -6.12 14.33 14.42
CA GLY A 144 -7.37 14.93 13.92
C GLY A 144 -7.49 14.94 12.41
N ASN A 145 -8.71 14.83 11.91
CA ASN A 145 -9.00 14.65 10.50
C ASN A 145 -8.59 15.86 9.65
N VAL A 146 -8.21 15.61 8.41
CA VAL A 146 -7.97 16.62 7.37
C VAL A 146 -9.02 16.48 6.29
N SER A 147 -9.44 17.60 5.68
CA SER A 147 -10.44 17.57 4.64
C SER A 147 -10.08 18.46 3.44
N ARG A 148 -10.48 18.02 2.25
CA ARG A 148 -10.40 18.81 1.01
C ARG A 148 -11.69 18.66 0.24
N THR A 149 -12.24 19.77 -0.21
CA THR A 149 -13.39 19.80 -1.11
C THR A 149 -12.94 20.15 -2.52
N VAL A 150 -13.49 19.44 -3.51
CA VAL A 150 -13.33 19.75 -4.93
C VAL A 150 -14.72 19.80 -5.59
N THR A 151 -14.84 20.58 -6.65
CA THR A 151 -16.09 20.70 -7.41
C THR A 151 -15.81 20.38 -8.87
N LEU A 152 -16.58 19.44 -9.41
CA LEU A 152 -16.61 19.10 -10.82
C LEU A 152 -17.65 19.99 -11.51
N GLY A 153 -17.27 20.56 -12.65
CA GLY A 153 -18.17 21.39 -13.44
C GLY A 153 -19.36 20.59 -13.98
N GLY A 154 -20.52 21.22 -14.09
CA GLY A 154 -21.57 20.68 -14.95
C GLY A 154 -21.08 20.67 -16.40
N THR A 155 -21.52 19.68 -17.18
CA THR A 155 -21.11 19.41 -18.58
C THR A 155 -19.62 19.10 -18.80
N GLN A 156 -18.85 18.91 -17.73
CA GLN A 156 -17.47 18.46 -17.82
C GLN A 156 -17.43 17.04 -18.39
N MET A 157 -16.76 16.88 -19.53
CA MET A 157 -16.57 15.60 -20.18
C MET A 157 -15.26 14.96 -19.73
N GLY A 158 -15.34 13.75 -19.18
CA GLY A 158 -14.18 12.92 -18.84
C GLY A 158 -13.55 13.20 -17.48
N PHE A 159 -12.44 12.50 -17.24
CA PHE A 159 -11.70 12.51 -15.98
C PHE A 159 -10.79 13.72 -15.86
N MET A 160 -10.83 14.34 -14.69
CA MET A 160 -9.87 15.36 -14.26
C MET A 160 -9.05 14.83 -13.10
N SER A 161 -7.74 15.09 -13.12
CA SER A 161 -6.84 14.72 -12.04
C SER A 161 -6.86 15.78 -10.94
N PHE A 162 -7.01 15.33 -9.69
CA PHE A 162 -6.96 16.15 -8.50
C PHE A 162 -5.78 15.68 -7.65
N SER A 163 -4.79 16.56 -7.49
CA SER A 163 -3.65 16.33 -6.58
C SER A 163 -3.92 16.99 -5.23
N PHE A 164 -3.52 16.30 -4.17
CA PHE A 164 -3.67 16.76 -2.79
C PHE A 164 -2.35 17.14 -2.13
N ALA A 165 -1.24 17.08 -2.89
CA ALA A 165 0.11 17.28 -2.38
C ALA A 165 0.33 16.47 -1.08
N ASP A 166 0.85 17.10 -0.02
CA ASP A 166 1.14 16.46 1.27
C ASP A 166 -0.01 16.56 2.28
N LEU A 167 -1.20 17.01 1.88
CA LEU A 167 -2.33 17.23 2.80
C LEU A 167 -2.76 15.94 3.48
N PHE A 168 -2.82 14.84 2.72
CA PHE A 168 -3.25 13.52 3.20
C PHE A 168 -2.05 12.61 3.45
N THR A 169 -1.10 13.06 4.26
CA THR A 169 0.06 12.27 4.68
C THR A 169 -0.23 11.53 5.98
N ASN A 170 0.29 10.30 6.10
CA ASN A 170 0.18 9.46 7.29
C ASN A 170 -1.28 9.27 7.77
N ILE A 171 -2.19 8.98 6.83
CA ILE A 171 -3.61 8.71 7.10
C ILE A 171 -3.86 7.20 7.19
N SER A 172 -4.79 6.79 8.05
CA SER A 172 -5.23 5.40 8.19
C SER A 172 -6.34 5.04 7.20
N ALA A 173 -7.13 6.05 6.77
CA ALA A 173 -8.08 5.92 5.69
C ALA A 173 -8.43 7.29 5.09
N VAL A 174 -9.01 7.27 3.89
CA VAL A 174 -9.66 8.42 3.26
C VAL A 174 -11.13 8.11 3.03
N GLN A 175 -12.00 9.01 3.46
CA GLN A 175 -13.42 9.01 3.17
C GLN A 175 -13.69 9.93 1.98
N ILE A 176 -14.46 9.45 1.01
CA ILE A 176 -14.85 10.17 -0.19
C ILE A 176 -16.38 10.25 -0.19
N ALA A 177 -16.91 11.44 0.03
CA ALA A 177 -18.35 11.72 -0.07
C ALA A 177 -18.60 12.59 -1.30
N ALA A 178 -19.55 12.21 -2.13
CA ALA A 178 -19.96 12.99 -3.30
C ALA A 178 -21.41 13.42 -3.15
N THR A 179 -21.74 14.57 -3.73
CA THR A 179 -23.12 15.03 -3.86
C THR A 179 -23.23 15.81 -5.16
N ASN A 180 -24.04 15.31 -6.08
CA ASN A 180 -24.37 16.03 -7.30
C ASN A 180 -25.44 17.10 -7.05
N GLU A 181 -25.73 17.93 -8.05
CA GLU A 181 -26.75 18.98 -7.97
C GLU A 181 -28.17 18.46 -7.77
N PHE A 182 -28.41 17.16 -7.98
CA PHE A 182 -29.67 16.47 -7.71
C PHE A 182 -29.72 15.81 -6.31
N GLY A 183 -28.66 15.92 -5.51
CA GLY A 183 -28.57 15.34 -4.17
C GLY A 183 -28.13 13.87 -4.14
N GLU A 184 -27.68 13.31 -5.25
CA GLU A 184 -27.27 11.91 -5.36
C GLU A 184 -25.77 11.74 -5.10
N PRO A 185 -25.34 10.63 -4.48
CA PRO A 185 -23.93 10.37 -4.15
C PRO A 185 -23.10 9.83 -5.31
N LEU A 186 -23.36 10.31 -6.54
CA LEU A 186 -22.80 9.76 -7.76
C LEU A 186 -21.54 10.51 -8.20
N VAL A 187 -20.40 9.82 -8.21
CA VAL A 187 -19.15 10.29 -8.83
C VAL A 187 -18.37 9.10 -9.39
N LYS A 188 -17.78 9.28 -10.58
CA LYS A 188 -16.87 8.30 -11.16
C LYS A 188 -15.44 8.63 -10.73
N PHE A 189 -14.67 7.61 -10.35
CA PHE A 189 -13.27 7.78 -9.98
C PHE A 189 -12.38 6.67 -10.54
N ASP A 190 -11.14 7.05 -10.83
CA ASP A 190 -10.09 6.17 -11.35
C ASP A 190 -8.71 6.69 -10.89
N ASN A 191 -7.64 5.93 -11.15
CA ASN A 191 -6.25 6.30 -10.87
C ASN A 191 -6.07 6.84 -9.45
N PHE A 192 -6.54 6.07 -8.46
CA PHE A 192 -6.31 6.40 -7.05
C PHE A 192 -4.85 6.14 -6.72
N GLU A 193 -4.09 7.21 -6.49
CA GLU A 193 -2.67 7.14 -6.18
C GLU A 193 -2.44 7.28 -4.69
N ALA A 194 -1.75 6.28 -4.14
CA ALA A 194 -1.34 6.28 -2.74
C ALA A 194 0.09 5.77 -2.60
N MET A 195 0.83 6.41 -1.71
CA MET A 195 2.18 6.00 -1.33
C MET A 195 2.13 5.36 0.03
N ALA A 196 2.78 4.22 0.17
CA ALA A 196 3.00 3.60 1.47
C ALA A 196 4.45 3.10 1.57
N PRO A 197 4.99 2.95 2.78
CA PRO A 197 6.23 2.24 2.97
C PRO A 197 6.09 0.85 2.33
N SER A 198 6.98 0.49 1.39
CA SER A 198 6.99 -0.88 0.88
C SER A 198 7.30 -1.80 2.06
N LEU A 199 6.54 -2.89 2.20
CA LEU A 199 6.93 -3.99 3.07
C LEU A 199 8.12 -4.68 2.38
N GLY A 200 9.29 -4.05 2.42
CA GLY A 200 10.53 -4.75 2.13
C GLY A 200 10.56 -5.95 3.05
N VAL A 201 10.65 -7.15 2.49
CA VAL A 201 10.89 -8.38 3.24
C VAL A 201 12.03 -8.07 4.18
N ILE A 202 11.75 -7.95 5.48
CA ILE A 202 12.79 -7.81 6.49
C ILE A 202 13.59 -9.09 6.36
N PRO A 203 14.85 -9.07 5.85
CA PRO A 203 15.68 -10.25 5.98
C PRO A 203 15.86 -10.40 7.49
N GLU A 204 15.38 -11.50 8.07
CA GLU A 204 15.39 -11.70 9.52
C GLU A 204 16.75 -11.26 10.08
N PRO A 205 16.78 -10.21 10.93
CA PRO A 205 18.03 -9.53 11.22
C PRO A 205 18.88 -10.48 12.03
N GLN A 206 19.95 -10.97 11.41
CA GLN A 206 21.16 -11.48 12.05
C GLN A 206 20.99 -12.63 13.05
N THR A 207 19.77 -13.15 13.29
CA THR A 207 19.52 -14.19 14.30
C THR A 207 20.19 -15.49 13.89
N TYR A 208 20.17 -15.86 12.61
CA TYR A 208 20.94 -17.00 12.11
C TYR A 208 22.46 -16.78 12.17
N LEU A 209 22.94 -15.54 11.96
CA LEU A 209 24.38 -15.24 12.05
C LEU A 209 24.87 -15.23 13.51
N LEU A 210 24.07 -14.71 14.44
CA LEU A 210 24.34 -14.75 15.89
C LEU A 210 24.19 -16.17 16.45
N MET A 211 23.20 -16.93 15.99
CA MET A 211 23.02 -18.33 16.38
C MET A 211 24.15 -19.21 15.82
N ALA A 212 24.54 -19.02 14.55
CA ALA A 212 25.66 -19.73 13.95
C ALA A 212 26.99 -19.38 14.63
N SER A 213 27.28 -18.09 14.85
CA SER A 213 28.50 -17.68 15.57
C SER A 213 28.53 -18.15 17.02
N GLY A 214 27.39 -18.16 17.71
CA GLY A 214 27.24 -18.77 19.03
C GLY A 214 27.55 -20.25 19.05
N MET A 215 27.06 -21.02 18.06
CA MET A 215 27.35 -22.46 17.95
C MET A 215 28.81 -22.76 17.60
N PHE A 216 29.43 -21.98 16.70
CA PHE A 216 30.86 -22.12 16.40
C PHE A 216 31.74 -21.79 17.62
N GLY A 217 31.37 -20.78 18.41
CA GLY A 217 32.07 -20.43 19.65
C GLY A 217 32.05 -21.57 20.68
N ILE A 218 30.90 -22.23 20.85
CA ILE A 218 30.75 -23.35 21.78
C ILE A 218 31.53 -24.58 21.30
N ALA A 219 31.52 -24.88 20.00
CA ALA A 219 32.24 -26.01 19.42
C ALA A 219 33.77 -25.88 19.61
N VAL A 220 34.33 -24.69 19.42
CA VAL A 220 35.77 -24.43 19.61
C VAL A 220 36.18 -24.58 21.09
N ILE A 221 35.34 -24.15 22.02
CA ILE A 221 35.58 -24.31 23.46
C ILE A 221 35.52 -25.79 23.87
N ALA A 222 34.56 -26.56 23.33
CA ALA A 222 34.42 -27.99 23.61
C ALA A 222 35.63 -28.80 23.10
N ILE A 223 36.14 -28.49 21.90
CA ILE A 223 37.31 -29.16 21.33
C ILE A 223 38.58 -28.85 22.13
N ARG A 224 38.77 -27.61 22.59
CA ARG A 224 39.92 -27.22 23.44
C ARG A 224 39.95 -27.88 24.81
N ARG A 225 38.80 -28.31 25.34
CA ARG A 225 38.74 -29.03 26.62
C ARG A 225 39.12 -30.51 26.47
N ARG A 226 38.84 -31.12 25.32
CA ARG A 226 39.16 -32.54 25.04
C ARG A 226 40.64 -32.79 24.76
N THR A 227 41.37 -31.80 24.27
CA THR A 227 42.82 -31.94 23.95
C THR A 227 43.74 -31.61 25.13
N ARG A 228 43.20 -31.30 26.31
CA ARG A 228 43.95 -31.02 27.56
C ARG A 228 43.71 -32.06 28.67
N SER A 229 43.06 -33.17 28.35
CA SER A 229 42.99 -34.38 29.20
C SER A 229 43.85 -35.47 28.58
#